data_AF-A0A8E2BBX9-F1
#
_entry.id   AF-A0A8E2BBX9-F1
#
_cell.length_a   1.000
_cell.length_b   1.000
_cell.length_c   1.000
_cell.angle_alpha   90.00
_cell.angle_beta   90.00
_cell.angle_gamma   90.00
#
_symmetry.space_group_name_H-M   'P 1'
#
loop_
_entity.id
_entity.type
_entity.pdbx_description
1 polymer ?
#
loop_
_entity_poly.entity_id
_entity_poly.type
_entity_poly.pdbx_seq_one_letter_code
_entity_poly.pdbx_strand_id
1 'polypeptide(L)'
;MDARRGALVATVEVVLLVERIARSHASAVDTAGCLDLHPSSRNVVPGQVSMTVDLRHPEDGLVETMEAMLRQEIHARFDGRLTCSLTEIWRSPAAKFDGRCIDAVASGAAAAGYSSLRLHSGAGHDSAYIARVAPTSMIFIPCLDGLSHNEAESSTKEQCQAGVQTLLYAVLKLDNSL
;
A
#
# COMPACT_ATOMS: atom_id res chain seq x y z
N MET A 1 -29.68 7.82 -31.18
CA MET A 1 -28.38 7.19 -31.48
C MET A 1 -27.32 7.64 -30.46
N ASP A 2 -27.68 7.66 -29.17
CA ASP A 2 -26.98 8.52 -28.19
C ASP A 2 -26.80 7.85 -26.82
N ALA A 3 -26.28 6.62 -26.83
CA ALA A 3 -25.92 5.92 -25.61
C ALA A 3 -24.78 4.93 -25.89
N ARG A 4 -23.60 5.43 -26.27
CA ARG A 4 -22.37 4.65 -26.11
C ARG A 4 -22.09 4.55 -24.61
N ARG A 5 -22.74 3.61 -23.94
CA ARG A 5 -22.49 3.20 -22.55
C ARG A 5 -21.19 2.41 -22.49
N GLY A 6 -20.07 3.05 -22.81
CA GLY A 6 -18.77 2.40 -22.89
C GLY A 6 -18.22 2.16 -21.49
N ALA A 7 -18.23 0.92 -21.02
CA ALA A 7 -17.69 0.55 -19.71
C ALA A 7 -16.21 0.98 -19.55
N LEU A 8 -15.45 0.99 -20.65
CA LEU A 8 -14.06 1.46 -20.66
C LEU A 8 -13.92 2.95 -20.32
N VAL A 9 -14.75 3.82 -20.90
CA VAL A 9 -14.67 5.28 -20.64
C VAL A 9 -14.98 5.56 -19.17
N ALA A 10 -16.02 4.94 -18.63
CA ALA A 10 -16.34 5.03 -17.21
C ALA A 10 -15.22 4.47 -16.32
N THR A 11 -14.58 3.37 -16.71
CA THR A 11 -13.43 2.83 -15.98
C THR A 11 -12.26 3.82 -15.93
N VAL A 12 -11.94 4.50 -17.03
CA VAL A 12 -10.90 5.55 -17.04
C VAL A 12 -11.27 6.71 -16.13
N GLU A 13 -12.55 7.14 -16.12
CA GLU A 13 -13.02 8.14 -15.16
C GLU A 13 -12.87 7.69 -13.70
N VAL A 14 -13.08 6.40 -13.42
CA VAL A 14 -12.87 5.82 -12.09
C VAL A 14 -11.40 5.78 -11.72
N VAL A 15 -10.49 5.42 -12.64
CA VAL A 15 -9.03 5.48 -12.40
C VAL A 15 -8.60 6.88 -11.96
N LEU A 16 -9.05 7.93 -12.67
CA LEU A 16 -8.75 9.32 -12.31
C LEU A 16 -9.44 9.76 -11.02
N LEU A 17 -10.60 9.18 -10.69
CA LEU A 17 -11.30 9.43 -9.43
C LEU A 17 -10.54 8.84 -8.24
N VAL A 18 -10.01 7.62 -8.36
CA VAL A 18 -9.19 6.96 -7.34
C VAL A 18 -7.96 7.82 -7.02
N GLU A 19 -7.21 8.22 -8.05
CA GLU A 19 -6.03 9.09 -7.87
C GLU A 19 -6.40 10.43 -7.20
N ARG A 20 -7.50 11.06 -7.64
CA ARG A 20 -7.94 12.33 -7.04
C ARG A 20 -8.31 12.19 -5.57
N ILE A 21 -8.99 11.11 -5.19
CA ILE A 21 -9.38 10.86 -3.80
C ILE A 21 -8.14 10.65 -2.94
N ALA A 22 -7.17 9.86 -3.39
CA ALA A 22 -5.94 9.65 -2.63
C ALA A 22 -5.12 10.95 -2.51
N ARG A 23 -4.97 11.72 -3.59
CA ARG A 23 -4.26 13.02 -3.54
C ARG A 23 -4.90 14.05 -2.61
N SER A 24 -6.18 13.92 -2.27
CA SER A 24 -6.82 14.81 -1.29
C SER A 24 -6.52 14.45 0.17
N HIS A 25 -5.84 13.33 0.41
CA HIS A 25 -5.46 12.84 1.74
C HIS A 25 -3.94 12.73 1.82
N ALA A 26 -3.32 13.52 2.70
CA ALA A 26 -1.87 13.48 2.90
C ALA A 26 -1.44 12.05 3.27
N SER A 27 -0.31 11.57 2.73
CA SER A 27 0.22 10.21 2.99
C SER A 27 -0.63 9.04 2.48
N ALA A 28 -1.73 9.29 1.77
CA ALA A 28 -2.44 8.24 1.06
C ALA A 28 -1.67 7.83 -0.20
N VAL A 29 -1.75 6.55 -0.54
CA VAL A 29 -1.31 6.02 -1.83
C VAL A 29 -2.42 5.15 -2.41
N ASP A 30 -2.52 5.15 -3.72
CA ASP A 30 -3.51 4.39 -4.46
C ASP A 30 -2.90 3.67 -5.66
N THR A 31 -3.59 2.64 -6.13
CA THR A 31 -3.24 1.98 -7.39
C THR A 31 -4.47 1.36 -8.03
N ALA A 32 -4.74 1.71 -9.30
CA ALA A 32 -5.63 0.95 -10.18
C ALA A 32 -4.79 0.01 -11.05
N GLY A 33 -4.48 -1.18 -10.53
CA GLY A 33 -3.36 -2.00 -11.02
C GLY A 33 -3.72 -3.02 -12.10
N CYS A 34 -4.98 -3.42 -12.21
CA CYS A 34 -5.41 -4.44 -13.16
C CYS A 34 -6.71 -4.01 -13.83
N LEU A 35 -6.76 -4.10 -15.16
CA LEU A 35 -7.96 -3.86 -15.96
C LEU A 35 -8.15 -5.04 -16.92
N ASP A 36 -9.34 -5.62 -16.92
CA ASP A 36 -9.76 -6.65 -17.87
C ASP A 36 -10.98 -6.16 -18.65
N LEU A 37 -10.86 -6.09 -19.97
CA LEU A 37 -11.89 -5.55 -20.85
C LEU A 37 -12.59 -6.69 -21.59
N HIS A 38 -13.91 -6.65 -21.68
CA HIS A 38 -14.67 -7.61 -22.48
C HIS A 38 -15.48 -6.89 -23.58
N PRO A 39 -15.38 -7.31 -24.85
CA PRO A 39 -14.65 -8.48 -25.39
C PRO A 39 -13.18 -8.21 -25.78
N SER A 40 -12.57 -7.09 -25.37
CA SER A 40 -11.18 -6.72 -25.78
C SER A 40 -10.95 -6.71 -27.29
N SER A 41 -11.93 -6.22 -28.07
CA SER A 41 -11.78 -6.05 -29.52
C SER A 41 -11.69 -4.57 -29.90
N ARG A 42 -10.70 -4.22 -30.75
CA ARG A 42 -10.44 -2.84 -31.21
C ARG A 42 -11.62 -2.14 -31.90
N ASN A 43 -12.59 -2.89 -32.43
CA ASN A 43 -13.74 -2.37 -33.16
C ASN A 43 -15.08 -2.59 -32.45
N VAL A 44 -15.07 -3.04 -31.19
CA VAL A 44 -16.27 -3.25 -30.37
C VAL A 44 -16.18 -2.37 -29.12
N VAL A 45 -17.24 -1.62 -28.83
CA VAL A 45 -17.31 -0.87 -27.57
C VAL A 45 -17.37 -1.87 -26.41
N PRO A 46 -16.43 -1.83 -25.44
CA PRO A 46 -16.46 -2.74 -24.30
C PRO A 46 -17.75 -2.57 -23.50
N GLY A 47 -18.50 -3.67 -23.36
CA GLY A 47 -19.75 -3.72 -22.59
C GLY A 47 -19.51 -3.99 -21.11
N GLN A 48 -18.34 -4.54 -20.76
CA GLN A 48 -17.94 -4.83 -19.40
C GLN A 48 -16.44 -4.57 -19.25
N VAL A 49 -16.06 -4.04 -18.09
CA VAL A 49 -14.67 -3.93 -17.64
C VAL A 49 -14.63 -4.31 -16.17
N SER A 50 -13.66 -5.14 -15.80
CA SER A 50 -13.31 -5.44 -14.41
C SER A 50 -12.03 -4.71 -14.07
N MET A 51 -11.95 -4.10 -12.89
CA MET A 51 -10.73 -3.44 -12.42
C MET A 51 -10.45 -3.71 -10.94
N THR A 52 -9.18 -3.62 -10.55
CA THR A 52 -8.76 -3.61 -9.15
C THR A 52 -8.43 -2.19 -8.70
N VAL A 53 -8.70 -1.90 -7.43
CA VAL A 53 -8.32 -0.66 -6.75
C VAL A 53 -7.69 -1.03 -5.43
N ASP A 54 -6.53 -0.46 -5.15
CA ASP A 54 -5.82 -0.52 -3.88
C ASP A 54 -5.78 0.89 -3.28
N LEU A 55 -6.19 1.04 -2.02
CA LEU A 55 -6.16 2.29 -1.25
C LEU A 55 -5.42 2.02 0.05
N ARG A 56 -4.41 2.82 0.37
CA ARG A 56 -3.63 2.69 1.61
C ARG A 56 -3.47 4.01 2.33
N HIS A 57 -3.55 3.96 3.65
CA HIS A 57 -3.25 5.08 4.52
C HIS A 57 -2.76 4.56 5.89
N PRO A 58 -1.85 5.26 6.60
CA PRO A 58 -1.43 4.88 7.96
C PRO A 58 -2.55 4.92 9.02
N GLU A 59 -3.65 5.60 8.72
CA GLU A 59 -4.83 5.73 9.57
C GLU A 59 -6.03 5.04 8.92
N ASP A 60 -6.56 4.00 9.56
CA ASP A 60 -7.65 3.15 9.04
C ASP A 60 -8.91 3.96 8.72
N GLY A 61 -9.26 4.94 9.56
CA GLY A 61 -10.45 5.77 9.35
C GLY A 61 -10.38 6.61 8.06
N LEU A 62 -9.17 6.95 7.59
CA LEU A 62 -9.00 7.64 6.32
C LEU A 62 -9.10 6.69 5.12
N VAL A 63 -8.74 5.41 5.26
CA VAL A 63 -9.04 4.39 4.23
C VAL A 63 -10.55 4.23 4.07
N GLU A 64 -11.28 4.12 5.19
CA GLU A 64 -12.75 4.06 5.19
C GLU A 64 -13.39 5.28 4.54
N THR A 65 -12.86 6.47 4.85
CA THR A 65 -13.31 7.73 4.25
C THR A 65 -13.11 7.73 2.73
N MET A 66 -11.92 7.37 2.26
CA MET A 66 -11.61 7.30 0.83
C MET A 66 -12.49 6.28 0.09
N GLU A 67 -12.69 5.11 0.68
CA GLU A 67 -13.57 4.08 0.10
C GLU A 67 -15.02 4.57 0.00
N ALA A 68 -15.54 5.20 1.06
CA ALA A 68 -16.89 5.75 1.08
C ALA A 68 -17.06 6.85 0.01
N MET A 69 -16.09 7.76 -0.13
CA MET A 69 -16.07 8.77 -1.18
C MET A 69 -16.07 8.13 -2.58
N LEU A 70 -15.26 7.10 -2.80
CA LEU A 70 -15.19 6.40 -4.07
C LEU A 70 -16.54 5.75 -4.43
N ARG A 71 -17.18 5.07 -3.47
CA ARG A 71 -18.51 4.47 -3.64
C ARG A 71 -19.56 5.52 -3.99
N GLN A 72 -19.59 6.61 -3.24
CA GLN A 72 -20.55 7.69 -3.45
C GLN A 72 -20.38 8.35 -4.81
N GLU A 73 -19.14 8.66 -5.22
CA GLU A 73 -18.84 9.29 -6.50
C GLU A 73 -19.12 8.37 -7.69
N ILE A 74 -18.82 7.07 -7.59
CA ILE A 74 -19.18 6.08 -8.62
C ILE A 74 -20.69 6.04 -8.78
N HIS A 75 -21.43 5.95 -7.67
CA HIS A 75 -22.89 5.92 -7.72
C HIS A 75 -23.46 7.21 -8.32
N ALA A 76 -23.08 8.37 -7.80
CA ALA A 76 -23.58 9.67 -8.27
C ALA A 76 -23.31 9.91 -9.76
N ARG A 77 -22.18 9.41 -10.28
CA ARG A 77 -21.84 9.56 -11.70
C ARG A 77 -22.61 8.56 -12.56
N PHE A 78 -22.63 7.28 -12.20
CA PHE A 78 -23.00 6.23 -13.15
C PHE A 78 -24.38 5.62 -12.93
N ASP A 79 -25.09 6.02 -11.87
CA ASP A 79 -26.45 5.53 -11.60
C ASP A 79 -27.39 5.74 -12.80
N GLY A 80 -28.21 4.73 -13.10
CA GLY A 80 -29.07 4.67 -14.28
C GLY A 80 -28.35 4.58 -15.65
N ARG A 81 -27.02 4.74 -15.70
CA ARG A 81 -26.21 4.68 -16.94
C ARG A 81 -25.45 3.37 -17.09
N LEU A 82 -24.87 2.87 -16.00
CA LEU A 82 -24.10 1.63 -15.95
C LEU A 82 -24.45 0.84 -14.68
N THR A 83 -24.33 -0.48 -14.76
CA THR A 83 -24.32 -1.33 -13.56
C THR A 83 -22.91 -1.33 -13.00
N CYS A 84 -22.69 -0.68 -11.86
CA CYS A 84 -21.41 -0.66 -11.16
C CYS A 84 -21.50 -1.48 -9.89
N SER A 85 -20.51 -2.35 -9.66
CA SER A 85 -20.36 -3.12 -8.43
C SER A 85 -18.95 -2.97 -7.89
N LEU A 86 -18.81 -2.53 -6.64
CA LEU A 86 -17.53 -2.44 -5.93
C LEU A 86 -17.56 -3.36 -4.72
N THR A 87 -16.67 -4.34 -4.70
CA THR A 87 -16.58 -5.35 -3.63
C THR A 87 -15.23 -5.22 -2.95
N GLU A 88 -15.23 -5.09 -1.63
CA GLU A 88 -14.00 -5.23 -0.86
C GLU A 88 -13.62 -6.71 -0.83
N ILE A 89 -12.45 -7.03 -1.36
CA ILE A 89 -11.91 -8.40 -1.37
C ILE A 89 -10.83 -8.62 -0.30
N TRP A 90 -10.26 -7.53 0.22
CA TRP A 90 -9.19 -7.58 1.21
C TRP A 90 -9.15 -6.27 2.01
N ARG A 91 -9.01 -6.40 3.33
CA ARG A 91 -8.77 -5.29 4.25
C ARG A 91 -7.67 -5.66 5.22
N SER A 92 -6.67 -4.79 5.31
CA SER A 92 -5.57 -4.92 6.27
C SER A 92 -5.47 -3.64 7.10
N PRO A 93 -5.85 -3.68 8.38
CA PRO A 93 -5.65 -2.55 9.29
C PRO A 93 -4.18 -2.15 9.39
N ALA A 94 -3.92 -0.88 9.68
CA ALA A 94 -2.60 -0.34 9.91
C ALA A 94 -1.90 -1.09 11.06
N ALA A 95 -0.77 -1.72 10.75
CA ALA A 95 0.01 -2.45 11.74
C ALA A 95 0.68 -1.47 12.71
N LYS A 96 0.36 -1.58 14.01
CA LYS A 96 1.06 -0.86 15.08
C LYS A 96 2.14 -1.76 15.66
N PHE A 97 3.39 -1.42 15.40
CA PHE A 97 4.54 -2.11 15.96
C PHE A 97 4.80 -1.73 17.42
N ASP A 98 5.36 -2.66 18.20
CA ASP A 98 5.62 -2.47 19.63
C ASP A 98 6.73 -1.43 19.81
N GLY A 99 6.47 -0.41 20.64
CA GLY A 99 7.39 0.70 20.88
C GLY A 99 8.75 0.25 21.44
N ARG A 100 8.78 -0.80 22.27
CA ARG A 100 10.02 -1.36 22.82
C ARG A 100 10.87 -2.00 21.73
N CYS A 101 10.24 -2.69 20.79
CA CYS A 101 10.93 -3.28 19.64
C CYS A 101 11.49 -2.18 18.72
N ILE A 102 10.72 -1.11 18.47
CA ILE A 102 11.18 0.07 17.71
C ILE A 102 12.38 0.72 18.40
N ASP A 103 12.32 0.92 19.72
CA ASP A 103 13.42 1.53 20.49
C ASP A 103 14.66 0.64 20.53
N ALA A 104 14.48 -0.68 20.58
CA ALA A 104 15.57 -1.66 20.49
C ALA A 104 16.28 -1.58 19.13
N VAL A 105 15.53 -1.48 18.03
CA VAL A 105 16.08 -1.25 16.67
C VAL A 105 16.87 0.05 16.61
N ALA A 106 16.30 1.16 17.07
CA ALA A 106 16.99 2.46 17.05
C ALA A 106 18.27 2.44 17.89
N SER A 107 18.23 1.77 19.05
CA SER A 107 19.41 1.59 19.91
C SER A 107 20.46 0.70 19.25
N GLY A 108 20.05 -0.37 18.57
CA GLY A 108 20.95 -1.27 17.84
C GLY A 108 21.68 -0.55 16.70
N ALA A 109 20.97 0.29 15.93
CA ALA A 109 21.57 1.09 14.88
C ALA A 109 22.60 2.08 15.44
N ALA A 110 22.25 2.78 16.53
CA ALA A 110 23.15 3.72 17.20
C ALA A 110 24.41 3.03 17.77
N ALA A 111 24.26 1.87 18.40
CA ALA A 111 25.38 1.08 18.92
C ALA A 111 26.32 0.56 17.83
N ALA A 112 25.79 0.34 16.62
CA ALA A 112 26.58 -0.02 15.45
C ALA A 112 27.19 1.19 14.70
N GLY A 113 26.91 2.42 15.15
CA GLY A 113 27.42 3.64 14.55
C GLY A 113 26.68 4.11 13.30
N TYR A 114 25.44 3.65 13.08
CA TYR A 114 24.61 4.03 11.93
C TYR A 114 23.60 5.13 12.28
N SER A 115 23.33 6.00 11.31
CA SER A 115 22.17 6.89 11.37
C SER A 115 20.88 6.12 11.12
N SER A 116 19.78 6.58 11.70
CA SER A 116 18.46 6.01 11.48
C SER A 116 17.36 7.07 11.59
N LEU A 117 16.21 6.80 10.99
CA LEU A 117 14.99 7.56 11.16
C LEU A 117 13.81 6.59 11.34
N ARG A 118 12.72 7.07 11.94
CA ARG A 118 11.46 6.31 12.01
C ARG A 118 10.65 6.56 10.74
N LEU A 119 10.07 5.51 10.18
CA LEU A 119 9.22 5.58 9.00
C LEU A 119 8.08 4.56 9.09
N HIS A 120 7.03 4.79 8.30
CA HIS A 120 5.99 3.82 8.03
C HIS A 120 6.37 2.95 6.83
N SER A 121 6.08 1.65 6.86
CA SER A 121 6.16 0.83 5.65
C SER A 121 4.95 1.11 4.75
N GLY A 122 5.21 1.41 3.47
CA GLY A 122 4.18 1.50 2.44
C GLY A 122 3.76 0.15 1.85
N ALA A 123 4.45 -0.93 2.21
CA ALA A 123 4.24 -2.28 1.71
C ALA A 123 3.73 -3.23 2.81
N GLY A 124 2.96 -4.23 2.39
CA GLY A 124 2.57 -5.34 3.27
C GLY A 124 3.75 -6.28 3.50
N HIS A 125 3.95 -6.70 4.75
CA HIS A 125 4.94 -7.68 5.17
C HIS A 125 4.33 -8.66 6.17
N ASP A 126 4.89 -9.86 6.28
CA ASP A 126 4.43 -10.87 7.25
C ASP A 126 4.46 -10.34 8.71
N SER A 127 5.39 -9.44 9.01
CA SER A 127 5.50 -8.77 10.31
C SER A 127 4.22 -8.05 10.73
N ALA A 128 3.41 -7.55 9.80
CA ALA A 128 2.11 -6.93 10.09
C ALA A 128 1.12 -7.93 10.70
N TYR A 129 1.19 -9.21 10.30
CA TYR A 129 0.40 -10.28 10.90
C TYR A 129 1.02 -10.76 12.22
N ILE A 130 2.35 -10.89 12.28
CA ILE A 130 3.06 -11.28 13.52
C ILE A 130 2.80 -10.29 14.65
N ALA A 131 2.72 -8.98 14.34
CA ALA A 131 2.40 -7.93 15.30
C ALA A 131 1.06 -8.12 16.03
N ARG A 132 0.15 -8.96 15.51
CA ARG A 132 -1.12 -9.30 16.17
C ARG A 132 -0.97 -10.28 17.33
N VAL A 133 0.14 -11.02 17.36
CA VAL A 133 0.36 -12.12 18.32
C VAL A 133 1.66 -12.00 19.10
N ALA A 134 2.58 -11.10 18.71
CA ALA A 134 3.84 -10.88 19.41
C ALA A 134 4.33 -9.43 19.27
N PRO A 135 5.06 -8.88 20.26
CA PRO A 135 5.81 -7.63 20.11
C PRO A 135 6.71 -7.69 18.88
N THR A 136 6.48 -6.78 17.93
CA THR A 136 7.11 -6.83 16.61
C THR A 136 7.53 -5.42 16.19
N SER A 137 8.64 -5.29 15.48
CA SER A 137 9.03 -4.11 14.70
C SER A 137 9.76 -4.56 13.42
N MET A 138 10.17 -3.61 12.59
CA MET A 138 10.93 -3.87 11.36
C MET A 138 12.21 -3.03 11.32
N ILE A 139 13.16 -3.49 10.50
CA ILE A 139 14.39 -2.77 10.16
C ILE A 139 14.40 -2.64 8.65
N PHE A 140 14.50 -1.41 8.14
CA PHE A 140 14.66 -1.14 6.72
C PHE A 140 16.11 -0.75 6.43
N ILE A 141 16.59 -1.19 5.26
CA ILE A 141 17.83 -0.70 4.66
C ILE A 141 17.49 0.04 3.36
N PRO A 142 18.33 0.98 2.90
CA PRO A 142 18.08 1.66 1.64
C PRO A 142 18.20 0.71 0.45
N CYS A 143 17.40 0.95 -0.59
CA CYS A 143 17.52 0.33 -1.90
C CYS A 143 17.80 1.42 -2.95
N LEU A 144 18.59 1.10 -3.98
CA LEU A 144 18.92 2.01 -5.07
C LEU A 144 17.65 2.57 -5.71
N ASP A 145 17.55 3.90 -5.74
CA ASP A 145 16.40 4.65 -6.26
C ASP A 145 15.03 4.28 -5.65
N GLY A 146 15.02 3.59 -4.52
CA GLY A 146 13.79 3.08 -3.88
C GLY A 146 13.04 2.05 -4.73
N LEU A 147 13.71 1.45 -5.73
CA LEU A 147 13.09 0.47 -6.61
C LEU A 147 12.76 -0.81 -5.83
N SER A 148 11.60 -1.39 -6.13
CA SER A 148 11.25 -2.73 -5.71
C SER A 148 10.33 -3.40 -6.74
N HIS A 149 10.20 -4.73 -6.68
CA HIS A 149 9.50 -5.53 -7.70
C HIS A 149 10.03 -5.27 -9.12
N ASN A 150 11.33 -5.00 -9.23
CA ASN A 150 12.02 -4.72 -10.47
C ASN A 150 13.37 -5.45 -10.46
N GLU A 151 13.80 -5.99 -11.61
CA GLU A 151 15.06 -6.72 -11.73
C GLU A 151 16.30 -5.86 -11.40
N ALA A 152 16.18 -4.53 -11.46
CA ALA A 152 17.22 -3.59 -11.07
C ALA A 152 17.24 -3.26 -9.57
N GLU A 153 16.34 -3.84 -8.76
CA GLU A 153 16.35 -3.71 -7.29
C GLU A 153 17.73 -4.11 -6.73
N SER A 154 18.34 -3.22 -5.93
CA SER A 154 19.71 -3.43 -5.46
C SER A 154 19.99 -2.70 -4.15
N SER A 155 20.63 -3.41 -3.21
CA SER A 155 21.20 -2.85 -1.98
C SER A 155 22.68 -3.23 -1.92
N THR A 156 23.53 -2.32 -1.43
CA THR A 156 24.98 -2.61 -1.32
C THR A 156 25.26 -3.60 -0.19
N LYS A 157 26.42 -4.26 -0.23
CA LYS A 157 26.84 -5.17 0.83
C LYS A 157 26.91 -4.47 2.19
N GLU A 158 27.34 -3.22 2.21
CA GLU A 158 27.47 -2.39 3.41
C GLU A 158 26.10 -2.04 3.99
N GLN A 159 25.11 -1.75 3.14
CA GLN A 159 23.72 -1.52 3.58
C GLN A 159 23.12 -2.79 4.19
N CYS A 160 23.32 -3.94 3.53
CA CYS A 160 22.88 -5.24 4.06
C CYS A 160 23.55 -5.57 5.40
N GLN A 161 24.87 -5.35 5.50
CA GLN A 161 25.62 -5.53 6.75
C GLN A 161 25.08 -4.63 7.86
N ALA A 162 24.79 -3.35 7.56
CA ALA A 162 24.24 -2.42 8.54
C ALA A 162 22.87 -2.89 9.08
N GLY A 163 22.01 -3.41 8.20
CA GLY A 163 20.73 -4.01 8.59
C GLY A 163 20.89 -5.21 9.51
N VAL A 164 21.77 -6.15 9.15
CA VAL A 164 22.02 -7.37 9.94
C VAL A 164 22.68 -7.05 11.28
N GLN A 165 23.63 -6.11 11.31
CA GLN A 165 24.30 -5.69 12.55
C GLN A 165 23.32 -5.00 13.51
N THR A 166 22.42 -4.16 12.96
CA THR A 166 21.34 -3.53 13.72
C THR A 166 20.39 -4.58 14.30
N LEU A 167 20.03 -5.59 13.50
CA LEU A 167 19.18 -6.70 13.94
C LEU A 167 19.82 -7.47 15.10
N LEU A 168 21.10 -7.82 15.00
CA LEU A 168 21.83 -8.52 16.06
C LEU A 168 21.79 -7.75 17.37
N TYR A 169 22.11 -6.45 17.34
CA TYR A 169 22.10 -5.62 18.55
C TYR A 169 20.70 -5.40 19.12
N ALA A 170 19.67 -5.27 18.27
CA ALA A 170 18.29 -5.16 18.73
C ALA A 170 17.82 -6.44 19.44
N VAL A 171 18.12 -7.61 18.87
CA VAL A 171 17.78 -8.92 19.45
C VAL A 171 18.50 -9.10 20.80
N LEU A 172 19.81 -8.86 20.86
CA LEU A 172 20.57 -8.96 22.11
C LEU A 172 20.06 -7.99 23.17
N LYS A 173 19.66 -6.77 22.79
CA LYS A 173 19.09 -5.81 23.73
C LYS A 173 17.76 -6.28 24.30
N LEU A 174 16.89 -6.84 23.47
CA LEU A 174 15.60 -7.39 23.91
C LEU A 174 15.79 -8.61 24.81
N ASP A 175 16.69 -9.52 24.44
CA ASP A 175 17.01 -10.73 25.21
C ASP A 175 17.52 -10.41 26.62
N ASN A 176 18.43 -9.43 26.74
CA ASN A 176 18.94 -8.99 28.05
C ASN A 176 17.93 -8.19 28.91
N SER A 177 16.73 -7.92 28.38
CA SER A 177 15.66 -7.18 29.06
C SER A 177 14.47 -8.04 29.49
N LEU A 178 14.53 -9.34 29.20
CA LEU A 178 13.59 -10.37 29.67
C LEU A 178 14.03 -10.90 31.04
#